data_AF-A0A1T4XVC4-F1
#
_entry.id   AF-A0A1T4XVC4-F1
#
_cell.length_a   1.000
_cell.length_b   1.000
_cell.length_c   1.000
_cell.angle_alpha   90.00
_cell.angle_beta   90.00
_cell.angle_gamma   90.00
#
_symmetry.space_group_name_H-M   'P 1'
#
loop_
_entity.id
_entity.type
_entity.pdbx_description
1 polymer ?
#
loop_
_entity_poly.entity_id
_entity_poly.type
_entity_poly.pdbx_seq_one_letter_code
_entity_poly.pdbx_strand_id
1 'polypeptide(L)'
;MSLSDLVSHATDKERFHTVEQYIDFCIRYLEYIDTGLQARIVSQNESHYQFFQYRKEGSFNITRPLNSRLMYDTEGFAQAAQQFSMTLEQLRDGQRPSDDLRENLTRTIYTLQQSIGAALDGLPAGRIKPEK
;
A
#
# COMPACT_ATOMS: atom_id res chain seq x y z
N MET A 1 8.82 -10.40 6.04
CA MET A 1 9.61 -9.21 6.40
C MET A 1 9.13 -8.67 7.73
N SER A 2 9.99 -8.04 8.54
CA SER A 2 9.56 -7.31 9.74
C SER A 2 9.01 -5.92 9.37
N LEU A 3 8.35 -5.24 10.31
CA LEU A 3 7.93 -3.86 10.10
C LEU A 3 9.13 -2.93 9.92
N SER A 4 10.21 -3.16 10.67
CA SER A 4 11.44 -2.37 10.57
C SER A 4 12.05 -2.44 9.16
N ASP A 5 12.01 -3.61 8.52
CA ASP A 5 12.50 -3.77 7.14
C ASP A 5 11.63 -2.99 6.16
N LEU A 6 10.30 -3.04 6.33
CA LEU A 6 9.35 -2.30 5.49
C LEU A 6 9.54 -0.79 5.64
N VAL A 7 9.68 -0.30 6.86
CA VAL A 7 9.94 1.12 7.14
C VAL A 7 11.26 1.55 6.51
N SER A 8 12.34 0.78 6.71
CA SER A 8 13.64 1.10 6.13
C SER A 8 13.60 1.14 4.61
N HIS A 9 12.88 0.21 3.99
CA HIS A 9 12.67 0.20 2.54
C HIS A 9 11.87 1.45 2.10
N ALA A 10 10.74 1.74 2.76
CA ALA A 10 9.88 2.87 2.42
C ALA A 10 10.57 4.24 2.57
N THR A 11 11.55 4.37 3.46
CA THR A 11 12.31 5.62 3.64
C THR A 11 13.42 5.84 2.61
N ASP A 12 13.81 4.80 1.88
CA ASP A 12 14.89 4.85 0.90
C ASP A 12 14.33 5.19 -0.49
N LYS A 13 14.44 6.48 -0.86
CA LYS A 13 13.92 7.01 -2.13
C LYS A 13 14.55 6.32 -3.34
N GLU A 14 15.76 5.77 -3.20
CA GLU A 14 16.47 5.11 -4.29
C GLU A 14 15.87 3.74 -4.66
N ARG A 15 14.89 3.27 -3.90
CA ARG A 15 14.21 1.99 -4.14
C ARG A 15 12.95 2.09 -4.98
N PHE A 16 12.58 3.29 -5.45
CA PHE A 16 11.27 3.54 -6.07
C PHE A 16 11.37 4.25 -7.44
N HIS A 17 12.17 3.70 -8.34
CA HIS A 17 12.44 4.20 -9.69
C HIS A 17 11.56 3.58 -10.78
N THR A 18 11.12 2.33 -10.59
CA THR A 18 10.29 1.62 -11.57
C THR A 18 8.98 1.15 -10.95
N VAL A 19 7.95 0.96 -11.78
CA VAL A 19 6.62 0.51 -11.33
C VAL A 19 6.70 -0.82 -10.61
N GLU A 20 7.57 -1.73 -11.07
CA GLU A 20 7.80 -3.05 -10.48
C GLU A 20 8.30 -2.93 -9.04
N GLN A 21 9.15 -1.93 -8.73
CA GLN A 21 9.63 -1.73 -7.37
C GLN A 21 8.51 -1.28 -6.41
N TYR A 22 7.54 -0.48 -6.90
CA TYR A 22 6.35 -0.16 -6.12
C TYR A 22 5.49 -1.41 -5.89
N ILE A 23 5.29 -2.24 -6.91
CA ILE A 23 4.54 -3.50 -6.82
C ILE A 23 5.20 -4.45 -5.81
N ASP A 24 6.52 -4.65 -5.90
CA ASP A 24 7.29 -5.50 -5.01
C ASP A 24 7.19 -5.06 -3.55
N PHE A 25 7.28 -3.74 -3.30
CA PHE A 25 7.08 -3.20 -1.96
C PHE A 25 5.66 -3.48 -1.46
N CYS A 26 4.66 -3.25 -2.31
CA CYS A 26 3.27 -3.45 -1.98
C CYS A 26 2.98 -4.90 -1.58
N ILE A 27 3.46 -5.88 -2.36
CA ILE A 27 3.34 -7.31 -2.06
C ILE A 27 3.88 -7.61 -0.66
N ARG A 28 5.11 -7.18 -0.37
CA ARG A 28 5.76 -7.41 0.93
C ARG A 28 4.99 -6.79 2.08
N TYR A 29 4.37 -5.62 1.86
CA TYR A 29 3.56 -4.96 2.87
C TYR A 29 2.23 -5.69 3.09
N LEU A 30 1.55 -6.11 2.03
CA LEU A 30 0.29 -6.87 2.11
C LEU A 30 0.50 -8.21 2.85
N GLU A 31 1.57 -8.94 2.53
CA GLU A 31 1.98 -10.15 3.24
C GLU A 31 2.24 -9.90 4.74
N TYR A 32 2.87 -8.78 5.07
CA TYR A 32 3.11 -8.40 6.46
C TYR A 32 1.82 -8.14 7.22
N ILE A 33 0.87 -7.38 6.65
CA ILE A 33 -0.36 -7.01 7.38
C ILE A 33 -1.34 -8.17 7.59
N ASP A 34 -1.14 -9.30 6.90
CA ASP A 34 -1.96 -10.51 7.11
C ASP A 34 -1.67 -11.20 8.44
N THR A 35 -0.47 -11.08 8.97
CA THR A 35 -0.07 -11.79 10.21
C THR A 35 0.66 -10.92 11.24
N GLY A 36 1.25 -9.80 10.79
CA GLY A 36 2.15 -8.96 11.59
C GLY A 36 1.47 -7.87 12.42
N LEU A 37 0.17 -7.62 12.24
CA LEU A 37 -0.55 -6.57 12.97
C LEU A 37 -0.83 -6.94 14.42
N GLN A 38 -1.03 -5.91 15.25
CA GLN A 38 -1.60 -6.03 16.59
C GLN A 38 -3.14 -6.11 16.51
N ALA A 39 -3.74 -5.25 15.70
CA ALA A 39 -5.18 -5.19 15.49
C ALA A 39 -5.53 -4.55 14.15
N ARG A 40 -6.70 -4.91 13.61
CA ARG A 40 -7.39 -4.19 12.53
C ARG A 40 -8.61 -3.50 13.15
N ILE A 41 -8.66 -2.17 13.05
CA ILE A 41 -9.72 -1.35 13.63
C ILE A 41 -10.59 -0.84 12.49
N VAL A 42 -11.91 -1.06 12.56
CA VAL A 42 -12.86 -0.58 11.54
C VAL A 42 -13.60 0.64 12.09
N SER A 43 -13.69 1.69 11.29
CA SER A 43 -14.51 2.87 11.62
C SER A 43 -15.98 2.47 11.80
N GLN A 44 -16.63 3.00 12.83
CA GLN A 44 -18.03 2.67 13.13
C GLN A 44 -19.01 3.37 12.19
N ASN A 45 -18.76 4.65 11.87
CA ASN A 45 -19.66 5.46 11.04
C ASN A 45 -19.43 5.23 9.54
N GLU A 46 -18.19 4.94 9.16
CA GLU A 46 -17.81 4.72 7.77
C GLU A 46 -17.05 3.38 7.67
N SER A 47 -17.79 2.27 7.72
CA SER A 47 -17.23 0.91 7.83
C SER A 47 -16.29 0.48 6.71
N HIS A 48 -16.20 1.27 5.64
CA HIS A 48 -15.25 1.07 4.57
C HIS A 48 -13.85 1.62 4.90
N TYR A 49 -13.69 2.41 5.97
CA TYR A 49 -12.39 2.81 6.49
C TYR A 49 -11.91 1.88 7.60
N GLN A 50 -10.68 1.45 7.48
CA GLN A 50 -9.96 0.65 8.47
C GLN A 50 -8.61 1.28 8.83
N PHE A 51 -8.10 0.91 9.99
CA PHE A 51 -6.81 1.33 10.52
C PHE A 51 -6.04 0.11 10.98
N PHE A 52 -4.76 0.08 10.69
CA PHE A 52 -3.88 -1.00 11.16
C PHE A 52 -3.11 -0.50 12.37
N GLN A 53 -3.20 -1.25 13.47
CA GLN A 53 -2.36 -1.02 14.64
C GLN A 53 -1.13 -1.92 14.56
N TYR A 54 0.04 -1.30 14.58
CA TYR A 54 1.30 -2.03 14.63
C TYR A 54 1.59 -2.59 16.02
N ARG A 55 2.46 -3.60 16.07
CA ARG A 55 2.98 -4.15 17.33
C ARG A 55 4.01 -3.20 17.94
N LYS A 56 4.67 -3.64 19.02
CA LYS A 56 5.72 -2.90 19.73
C LYS A 56 6.80 -2.33 18.80
N GLU A 57 7.17 -3.04 17.73
CA GLU A 57 8.15 -2.57 16.72
C GLU A 57 7.75 -1.25 16.05
N GLY A 58 6.44 -1.04 15.83
CA GLY A 58 5.87 0.19 15.28
C GLY A 58 5.40 1.16 16.36
N SER A 59 5.91 1.05 17.60
CA SER A 59 5.52 1.90 18.74
C SER A 59 4.01 1.89 19.04
N PHE A 60 3.30 0.82 18.66
CA PHE A 60 1.83 0.73 18.71
C PHE A 60 1.10 1.83 17.90
N ASN A 61 1.80 2.44 16.94
CA ASN A 61 1.24 3.43 16.05
C ASN A 61 0.09 2.84 15.24
N ILE A 62 -0.84 3.73 14.90
CA ILE A 62 -1.99 3.44 14.06
C ILE A 62 -1.74 4.11 12.71
N THR A 63 -2.01 3.41 11.63
CA THR A 63 -1.91 3.98 10.28
C THR A 63 -2.89 5.13 10.07
N ARG A 64 -2.66 5.91 9.02
CA ARG A 64 -3.72 6.71 8.37
C ARG A 64 -4.94 5.84 8.02
N PRO A 65 -6.14 6.43 7.82
CA PRO A 65 -7.31 5.70 7.36
C PRO A 65 -7.07 5.04 6.00
N LEU A 66 -7.42 3.76 5.89
CA LEU A 66 -7.31 2.97 4.66
C LEU A 66 -8.70 2.58 4.18
N ASN A 67 -9.02 2.86 2.92
CA ASN A 67 -10.30 2.53 2.32
C ASN A 67 -10.29 1.07 1.82
N SER A 68 -10.98 0.20 2.55
CA SER A 68 -11.12 -1.24 2.25
C SER A 68 -11.83 -1.55 0.94
N ARG A 69 -12.59 -0.61 0.36
CA ARG A 69 -13.18 -0.78 -0.98
C ARG A 69 -12.16 -0.56 -2.10
N LEU A 70 -11.08 0.16 -1.81
CA LEU A 70 -10.03 0.47 -2.78
C LEU A 70 -8.80 -0.41 -2.60
N MET A 71 -8.37 -0.63 -1.35
CA MET A 71 -7.16 -1.40 -1.03
C MET A 71 -7.40 -2.89 -1.32
N TYR A 72 -6.53 -3.48 -2.13
CA TYR A 72 -6.50 -4.92 -2.32
C TYR A 72 -5.92 -5.63 -1.08
N ASP A 73 -6.37 -6.87 -0.86
CA ASP A 73 -5.68 -7.84 -0.03
C ASP A 73 -4.59 -8.57 -0.84
N THR A 74 -3.83 -9.43 -0.17
CA THR A 74 -2.70 -10.16 -0.78
C THR A 74 -3.15 -11.01 -1.98
N GLU A 75 -4.28 -11.70 -1.88
CA GLU A 75 -4.80 -12.57 -2.95
C GLU A 75 -5.28 -11.75 -4.16
N GLY A 76 -6.10 -10.72 -3.92
CA GLY A 76 -6.63 -9.87 -4.98
C GLY A 76 -5.56 -9.04 -5.68
N PHE A 77 -4.50 -8.65 -4.96
CA PHE A 77 -3.45 -7.82 -5.55
C PHE A 77 -2.62 -8.55 -6.61
N ALA A 78 -2.38 -9.86 -6.45
CA ALA A 78 -1.56 -10.62 -7.39
C ALA A 78 -2.11 -10.57 -8.83
N GLN A 79 -3.42 -10.78 -8.99
CA GLN A 79 -4.09 -10.68 -10.29
C GLN A 79 -4.22 -9.23 -10.75
N ALA A 80 -4.56 -8.32 -9.83
CA ALA A 80 -4.70 -6.90 -10.11
C ALA A 80 -3.40 -6.27 -10.66
N ALA A 81 -2.25 -6.65 -10.12
CA ALA A 81 -0.93 -6.17 -10.55
C ALA A 81 -0.57 -6.61 -11.97
N GLN A 82 -0.88 -7.87 -12.33
CA GLN A 82 -0.67 -8.35 -13.70
C GLN A 82 -1.54 -7.56 -14.70
N GLN A 83 -2.82 -7.40 -14.38
CA GLN A 83 -3.76 -6.66 -15.22
C GLN A 83 -3.40 -5.16 -15.28
N PHE A 84 -2.83 -4.62 -14.20
CA PHE A 84 -2.33 -3.24 -14.14
C PHE A 84 -1.21 -3.02 -15.16
N SER A 85 -0.19 -3.88 -15.20
CA SER A 85 0.92 -3.77 -16.16
C SER A 85 0.42 -3.82 -17.61
N MET A 86 -0.47 -4.75 -17.93
CA MET A 86 -1.10 -4.82 -19.26
C MET A 86 -1.90 -3.55 -19.59
N THR A 87 -2.59 -2.98 -18.61
CA THR A 87 -3.36 -1.74 -18.80
C THR A 87 -2.44 -0.54 -19.03
N LEU A 88 -1.27 -0.49 -18.38
CA LEU A 88 -0.27 0.55 -18.63
C LEU A 88 0.29 0.47 -20.06
N GLU A 89 0.49 -0.74 -20.60
CA GLU A 89 0.89 -0.93 -22.00
C GLU A 89 -0.18 -0.45 -22.97
N GLN A 90 -1.46 -0.79 -22.74
CA GLN A 90 -2.58 -0.27 -23.54
C GLN A 90 -2.61 1.26 -23.56
N LEU A 91 -2.44 1.89 -22.38
CA LEU A 91 -2.42 3.35 -22.26
C LEU A 91 -1.22 3.97 -22.99
N ARG A 92 -0.03 3.36 -22.87
CA ARG A 92 1.17 3.78 -23.60
C ARG A 92 0.93 3.75 -25.11
N ASP A 93 0.21 2.74 -25.59
CA ASP A 93 -0.08 2.54 -27.01
C ASP A 93 -1.30 3.38 -27.49
N GLY A 94 -1.80 4.30 -26.65
CA GLY A 94 -2.87 5.25 -26.99
C GLY A 94 -4.29 4.67 -26.93
N GLN A 95 -4.46 3.48 -26.37
CA GLN A 95 -5.76 2.84 -26.23
C GLN A 95 -6.53 3.41 -25.04
N ARG A 96 -7.85 3.27 -25.06
CA ARG A 96 -8.74 3.60 -23.95
C ARG A 96 -9.19 2.31 -23.26
N PRO A 97 -8.67 1.99 -22.06
CA PRO A 97 -9.10 0.81 -21.31
C PRO A 97 -10.60 0.88 -20.95
N SER A 98 -11.23 -0.28 -20.78
CA SER A 98 -12.61 -0.38 -20.29
C SER A 98 -12.73 0.17 -18.85
N ASP A 99 -13.97 0.41 -18.39
CA ASP A 99 -14.18 0.93 -17.04
C ASP A 99 -13.66 -0.02 -15.95
N ASP A 100 -13.78 -1.35 -16.13
CA ASP A 100 -13.21 -2.34 -15.20
C ASP A 100 -11.67 -2.26 -15.13
N LEU A 101 -11.01 -2.06 -16.29
CA LEU A 101 -9.55 -1.87 -16.34
C LEU A 101 -9.13 -0.56 -15.66
N ARG A 102 -9.93 0.50 -15.80
CA ARG A 102 -9.70 1.80 -15.14
C ARG A 102 -9.95 1.73 -13.64
N GLU A 103 -10.93 0.94 -13.19
CA GLU A 103 -11.15 0.67 -11.78
C GLU A 103 -9.95 -0.10 -11.20
N ASN A 104 -9.49 -1.16 -11.88
CA ASN A 104 -8.28 -1.87 -11.48
C ASN A 104 -7.07 -0.94 -11.41
N LEU A 105 -6.89 -0.07 -12.41
CA LEU A 105 -5.82 0.94 -12.42
C LEU A 105 -5.86 1.82 -11.17
N THR A 106 -7.03 2.33 -10.83
CA THR A 106 -7.25 3.22 -9.67
C THR A 106 -6.97 2.50 -8.36
N ARG A 107 -7.53 1.29 -8.19
CA ARG A 107 -7.35 0.49 -6.97
C ARG A 107 -5.92 0.03 -6.78
N THR A 108 -5.23 -0.34 -7.86
CA THR A 108 -3.81 -0.72 -7.81
C THR A 108 -2.96 0.48 -7.39
N ILE A 109 -3.12 1.64 -8.02
CA ILE A 109 -2.40 2.87 -7.62
C ILE A 109 -2.66 3.21 -6.14
N TYR A 110 -3.91 3.13 -5.71
CA TYR A 110 -4.28 3.35 -4.31
C TYR A 110 -3.54 2.39 -3.38
N THR A 111 -3.55 1.10 -3.69
CA THR A 111 -2.91 0.05 -2.87
C THR A 111 -1.39 0.25 -2.79
N LEU A 112 -0.75 0.58 -3.92
CA LEU A 112 0.68 0.91 -3.97
C LEU A 112 1.00 2.09 -3.04
N GLN A 113 0.30 3.22 -3.21
CA GLN A 113 0.55 4.44 -2.43
C GLN A 113 0.27 4.23 -0.94
N GLN A 114 -0.84 3.57 -0.60
CA GLN A 114 -1.21 3.35 0.79
C GLN A 114 -0.32 2.33 1.48
N SER A 115 0.21 1.32 0.78
CA SER A 115 1.20 0.40 1.38
C SER A 115 2.43 1.15 1.88
N ILE A 116 2.97 2.07 1.08
CA ILE A 116 4.13 2.91 1.46
C ILE A 116 3.73 3.86 2.59
N GLY A 117 2.61 4.58 2.43
CA GLY A 117 2.13 5.52 3.43
C GLY A 117 1.90 4.88 4.79
N ALA A 118 1.21 3.74 4.80
CA ALA A 118 0.92 2.99 6.01
C ALA A 118 2.21 2.45 6.64
N ALA A 119 3.15 1.91 5.86
CA ALA A 119 4.45 1.49 6.40
C ALA A 119 5.17 2.66 7.10
N LEU A 120 5.19 3.84 6.48
CA LEU A 120 5.81 5.05 7.06
C LEU A 120 5.11 5.55 8.34
N ASP A 121 3.82 5.25 8.53
CA ASP A 121 3.12 5.54 9.79
C ASP A 121 3.67 4.71 10.97
N GLY A 122 4.45 3.66 10.70
CA GLY A 122 5.20 2.89 11.70
C GLY A 122 6.45 3.61 12.24
N LEU A 123 6.85 4.75 11.67
CA LEU A 123 7.97 5.55 12.17
C LEU A 123 7.66 6.14 13.56
N PRO A 124 8.64 6.18 14.49
CA PRO A 124 8.48 6.89 15.75
C PRO A 124 8.13 8.37 15.50
N ALA A 125 7.22 8.92 16.32
CA ALA A 125 6.83 10.32 16.25
C ALA A 125 8.08 11.23 16.25
N GLY A 126 8.20 12.10 15.24
CA GLY A 126 9.32 13.04 15.09
C GLY A 126 10.32 12.74 13.95
N ARG A 127 10.20 11.61 13.23
CA ARG A 127 11.01 11.34 12.01
C ARG A 127 10.35 11.76 10.69
N ILE A 128 9.14 12.30 10.74
CA ILE A 128 8.50 12.94 9.58
C ILE A 128 9.17 14.32 9.38
N LYS A 129 10.37 14.35 8.81
CA LYS A 129 10.94 15.59 8.27
C LYS A 129 10.80 15.54 6.74
N PRO A 130 9.97 16.40 6.12
CA PRO A 130 10.24 16.75 4.74
C PRO A 130 11.60 17.45 4.73
N GLU A 131 12.56 16.90 3.99
CA GLU A 131 13.75 17.66 3.62
C GLU A 131 13.28 18.93 2.91
N LYS A 132 13.74 20.07 3.42
CA LYS A 132 13.51 21.40 2.83
C LYS A 132 14.34 21.57 1.57
#